data_AF-Q3JSX5-F1
#
_entry.id   AF-Q3JSX5-F1
#
_cell.length_a   1.000
_cell.length_b   1.000
_cell.length_c   1.000
_cell.angle_alpha   90.00
_cell.angle_beta   90.00
_cell.angle_gamma   90.00
#
_symmetry.space_group_name_H-M   'P 1'
#
loop_
_entity.id
_entity.type
_entity.pdbx_description
1 polymer ?
#
loop_
_entity_poly.entity_id
_entity_poly.type
_entity_poly.pdbx_seq_one_letter_code
_entity_poly.pdbx_strand_id
1 'polypeptide(L)'
;MFQMTRSLRSITVAGALLACAASAFAQADSPVGMWQTIDDHTGKPKALVQISADSNGELSGKVVKGLGENDTPDRRCTACTDERKDQLIKGMTIIKAMKKDGEGWDGGNILDPENGKVYKCKMKLEDGGQKLVVRGYIGVSLLGRSQTWMRSQ
;
A
#
# COMPACT_ATOMS: atom_id res chain seq x y z
N MET A 1 11.23 -73.06 -38.85
CA MET A 1 11.55 -72.20 -40.00
C MET A 1 10.66 -70.97 -39.96
N PHE A 2 11.21 -69.80 -40.27
CA PHE A 2 10.65 -68.45 -40.19
C PHE A 2 10.64 -67.73 -38.82
N GLN A 3 11.64 -66.85 -38.69
CA GLN A 3 11.65 -65.67 -37.84
C GLN A 3 10.60 -64.65 -38.31
N MET A 4 10.13 -63.77 -37.41
CA MET A 4 10.12 -62.32 -37.67
C MET A 4 9.83 -61.53 -36.37
N THR A 5 10.81 -60.72 -36.00
CA THR A 5 10.76 -59.59 -35.06
C THR A 5 9.92 -58.41 -35.58
N ARG A 6 9.25 -57.67 -34.68
CA ARG A 6 8.89 -56.22 -34.71
C ARG A 6 7.75 -55.98 -33.71
N SER A 7 7.57 -54.87 -33.04
CA SER A 7 8.34 -53.67 -32.70
C SER A 7 7.52 -52.98 -31.61
N LEU A 8 8.17 -52.26 -30.69
CA LEU A 8 7.52 -51.43 -29.66
C LEU A 8 6.40 -50.53 -30.21
N ARG A 9 5.38 -50.26 -29.37
CA ARG A 9 4.79 -48.94 -29.04
C ARG A 9 3.44 -49.20 -28.34
N SER A 10 3.27 -48.83 -27.09
CA SER A 10 2.79 -47.48 -26.79
C SER A 10 3.28 -47.05 -25.41
N ILE A 11 4.13 -46.03 -25.41
CA ILE A 11 4.59 -45.32 -24.21
C ILE A 11 3.40 -44.53 -23.68
N THR A 12 3.03 -44.78 -22.44
CA THR A 12 2.07 -44.02 -21.65
C THR A 12 2.54 -42.56 -21.56
N VAL A 13 1.94 -41.65 -22.33
CA VAL A 13 2.15 -40.20 -22.16
C VAL A 13 1.11 -39.71 -21.15
N ALA A 14 1.43 -39.84 -19.87
CA ALA A 14 0.69 -39.21 -18.79
C ALA A 14 1.71 -38.53 -17.87
N GLY A 15 1.76 -37.19 -17.92
CA GLY A 15 2.51 -36.39 -16.95
C GLY A 15 3.44 -35.38 -17.58
N ALA A 16 2.92 -34.17 -17.82
CA ALA A 16 3.68 -32.91 -17.73
C ALA A 16 2.76 -31.70 -17.97
N LEU A 17 1.76 -31.49 -17.11
CA LEU A 17 1.00 -30.23 -17.06
C LEU A 17 0.70 -29.88 -15.59
N LEU A 18 1.75 -29.58 -14.82
CA LEU A 18 1.63 -29.07 -13.44
C LEU A 18 2.89 -28.25 -13.10
N ALA A 19 3.03 -27.08 -13.72
CA ALA A 19 4.10 -26.16 -13.34
C ALA A 19 3.79 -24.71 -13.76
N CYS A 20 2.66 -24.13 -13.33
CA CYS A 20 2.40 -22.68 -13.47
C CYS A 20 1.31 -22.23 -12.47
N ALA A 21 1.58 -22.23 -11.16
CA ALA A 21 0.64 -21.64 -10.18
C ALA A 21 1.29 -21.06 -8.92
N ALA A 22 2.59 -20.71 -8.94
CA ALA A 22 3.30 -20.22 -7.76
C ALA A 22 3.77 -18.77 -7.93
N SER A 23 2.84 -17.82 -8.09
CA SER A 23 3.19 -16.39 -8.05
C SER A 23 2.06 -15.49 -7.52
N ALA A 24 1.53 -15.76 -6.32
CA ALA A 24 0.50 -14.89 -5.70
C ALA A 24 0.77 -14.46 -4.24
N PHE A 25 1.88 -14.87 -3.61
CA PHE A 25 2.08 -14.65 -2.17
C PHE A 25 2.99 -13.46 -1.79
N ALA A 26 3.40 -12.61 -2.73
CA ALA A 26 4.40 -11.56 -2.46
C ALA A 26 3.83 -10.20 -1.97
N GLN A 27 2.51 -10.01 -1.94
CA GLN A 27 1.92 -8.71 -1.53
C GLN A 27 1.68 -8.56 -0.01
N ALA A 28 1.76 -9.66 0.76
CA ALA A 28 1.47 -9.62 2.20
C ALA A 28 2.53 -8.85 3.02
N ASP A 29 3.78 -8.78 2.53
CA ASP A 29 4.92 -8.26 3.30
C ASP A 29 5.30 -6.81 2.95
N SER A 30 4.58 -6.18 2.02
CA SER A 30 4.89 -4.83 1.53
C SER A 30 3.69 -3.88 1.61
N PRO A 31 3.89 -2.63 2.09
CA PRO A 31 2.84 -1.62 2.12
C PRO A 31 2.63 -0.99 0.73
N VAL A 32 3.41 -1.34 -0.29
CA VAL A 32 3.16 -0.91 -1.67
C VAL A 32 1.79 -1.43 -2.12
N GLY A 33 0.99 -0.55 -2.71
CA GLY A 33 -0.37 -0.86 -3.15
C GLY A 33 -1.38 0.23 -2.83
N MET A 34 -2.65 -0.15 -2.91
CA MET A 34 -3.79 0.75 -2.72
C MET A 34 -4.39 0.58 -1.34
N TRP A 35 -4.71 1.69 -0.69
CA TRP A 35 -5.16 1.74 0.70
C TRP A 35 -6.33 2.68 0.89
N GLN A 36 -7.40 2.19 1.49
CA GLN A 36 -8.50 3.00 1.96
C GLN A 36 -8.19 3.50 3.38
N THR A 37 -8.09 4.81 3.54
CA THR A 37 -7.86 5.43 4.85
C THR A 37 -9.17 5.53 5.64
N ILE A 38 -9.14 5.22 6.94
CA ILE A 38 -10.29 5.33 7.83
C ILE A 38 -10.07 6.48 8.81
N ASP A 39 -11.08 7.33 8.96
CA ASP A 39 -11.10 8.37 9.98
C ASP A 39 -11.18 7.75 11.37
N ASP A 40 -10.22 8.03 12.24
CA ASP A 40 -10.12 7.44 13.57
C ASP A 40 -11.09 8.07 14.60
N HIS A 41 -11.81 9.14 14.25
CA HIS A 41 -12.89 9.67 15.07
C HIS A 41 -14.26 9.12 14.68
N THR A 42 -14.52 9.05 13.38
CA THR A 42 -15.86 8.73 12.84
C THR A 42 -15.99 7.31 12.32
N GLY A 43 -14.87 6.60 12.07
CA GLY A 43 -14.85 5.27 11.48
C GLY A 43 -15.19 5.25 9.98
N LYS A 44 -15.39 6.41 9.34
CA LYS A 44 -15.76 6.50 7.93
C LYS A 44 -14.53 6.47 7.01
N PRO A 45 -14.64 5.90 5.79
CA PRO A 45 -13.61 6.03 4.76
C PRO A 45 -13.38 7.48 4.35
N LYS A 46 -12.11 7.91 4.22
CA LYS A 46 -11.77 9.30 3.84
C LYS A 46 -11.17 9.43 2.44
N ALA A 47 -10.29 8.52 2.05
CA ALA A 47 -9.54 8.62 0.82
C ALA A 47 -9.01 7.25 0.39
N LEU A 48 -8.69 7.15 -0.90
CA LEU A 48 -7.91 6.07 -1.47
C LEU A 48 -6.50 6.59 -1.74
N VAL A 49 -5.48 5.94 -1.16
CA VAL A 49 -4.07 6.33 -1.24
C VAL A 49 -3.27 5.22 -1.90
N GLN A 50 -2.44 5.57 -2.87
CA GLN A 50 -1.48 4.65 -3.48
C GLN A 50 -0.13 4.84 -2.82
N ILE A 51 0.47 3.77 -2.29
CA ILE A 51 1.84 3.74 -1.79
C ILE A 51 2.73 3.09 -2.85
N SER A 52 3.90 3.67 -3.10
CA SER A 52 4.89 3.21 -4.08
C SER A 52 6.30 3.32 -3.50
N ALA A 53 7.20 2.45 -3.96
CA ALA A 53 8.61 2.47 -3.60
C ALA A 53 9.46 3.04 -4.75
N ASP A 54 10.51 3.79 -4.41
CA ASP A 54 11.57 4.14 -5.36
C ASP A 54 12.58 2.99 -5.54
N SER A 55 13.63 3.21 -6.34
CA SER A 55 14.70 2.23 -6.56
C SER A 55 15.49 1.86 -5.30
N ASN A 56 15.43 2.69 -4.26
CA ASN A 56 16.11 2.48 -2.98
C ASN A 56 15.18 1.86 -1.93
N GLY A 57 13.92 1.58 -2.28
CA GLY A 57 12.91 1.07 -1.36
C GLY A 57 12.32 2.13 -0.43
N GLU A 58 12.60 3.42 -0.65
CA GLU A 58 11.95 4.51 0.07
C GLU A 58 10.51 4.66 -0.43
N LEU A 59 9.57 4.69 0.50
CA LEU A 59 8.14 4.75 0.20
C LEU A 59 7.64 6.19 0.15
N SER A 60 6.85 6.46 -0.88
CA SER A 60 6.03 7.64 -1.02
C SER A 60 4.58 7.24 -1.24
N GLY A 61 3.66 8.19 -1.06
CA GLY A 61 2.25 7.88 -1.22
C GLY A 61 1.40 9.08 -1.62
N LYS A 62 0.46 8.82 -2.52
CA LYS A 62 -0.32 9.82 -3.25
C LYS A 62 -1.81 9.56 -3.09
N VAL A 63 -2.58 10.61 -2.83
CA VAL A 63 -4.04 10.52 -2.78
C VAL A 63 -4.55 10.31 -4.20
N VAL A 64 -5.24 9.19 -4.45
CA VAL A 64 -5.83 8.86 -5.74
C VAL A 64 -7.20 9.50 -5.88
N LYS A 65 -8.01 9.48 -4.82
CA LYS A 65 -9.29 10.19 -4.70
C LYS A 65 -9.72 10.32 -3.24
N GLY A 66 -10.60 11.27 -2.96
CA GLY A 66 -11.37 11.27 -1.72
C GLY A 66 -12.48 10.20 -1.73
N LEU A 67 -13.06 9.93 -0.58
CA LEU A 67 -14.19 9.02 -0.40
C LEU A 67 -15.25 9.67 0.50
N GLY A 68 -16.52 9.33 0.28
CA GLY A 68 -17.63 9.89 1.06
C GLY A 68 -17.71 11.41 0.90
N GLU A 69 -17.75 12.12 2.03
CA GLU A 69 -17.80 13.59 2.07
C GLU A 69 -16.56 14.24 1.42
N ASN A 70 -15.46 13.48 1.27
CA ASN A 70 -14.23 13.96 0.66
C ASN A 70 -14.15 13.74 -0.85
N ASP A 71 -15.10 13.04 -1.47
CA ASP A 71 -15.08 12.70 -2.91
C ASP A 71 -15.55 13.88 -3.77
N THR A 72 -14.74 14.93 -3.80
CA THR A 72 -14.96 16.16 -4.57
C THR A 72 -13.72 16.43 -5.43
N PRO A 73 -13.87 16.49 -6.76
CA PRO A 73 -12.74 16.43 -7.69
C PRO A 73 -11.84 17.68 -7.66
N ASP A 74 -12.37 18.82 -7.25
CA ASP A 74 -11.72 20.13 -7.20
C ASP A 74 -11.24 20.54 -5.82
N ARG A 75 -11.34 19.65 -4.81
CA ARG A 75 -10.84 19.93 -3.46
C ARG A 75 -9.34 20.21 -3.45
N ARG A 76 -8.98 21.31 -2.78
CA ARG A 76 -7.61 21.82 -2.64
C ARG A 76 -7.18 21.81 -1.19
N CYS A 77 -5.87 21.66 -0.95
CA CYS A 77 -5.31 21.79 0.39
C CYS A 77 -5.13 23.28 0.74
N THR A 78 -6.21 23.94 1.15
CA THR A 78 -6.17 25.37 1.54
C THR A 78 -5.45 25.58 2.87
N ALA A 79 -5.51 24.59 3.77
CA ALA A 79 -4.83 24.58 5.06
C ALA A 79 -3.31 24.36 4.96
N CYS A 80 -2.82 23.78 3.86
CA CYS A 80 -1.39 23.58 3.64
C CYS A 80 -0.64 24.93 3.61
N THR A 81 0.61 24.88 4.07
CA THR A 81 1.50 26.04 4.14
C THR A 81 2.79 25.87 3.32
N ASP A 82 3.00 24.67 2.76
CA ASP A 82 4.16 24.34 1.94
C ASP A 82 3.83 24.39 0.43
N GLU A 83 4.66 23.76 -0.42
CA GLU A 83 4.48 23.72 -1.87
C GLU A 83 3.15 23.14 -2.34
N ARG A 84 2.40 22.49 -1.45
CA ARG A 84 1.10 21.87 -1.72
C ARG A 84 -0.07 22.80 -1.42
N LYS A 85 0.17 24.01 -0.92
CA LYS A 85 -0.86 25.02 -0.68
C LYS A 85 -1.65 25.30 -1.95
N ASP A 86 -2.98 25.27 -1.81
CA ASP A 86 -3.96 25.50 -2.87
C ASP A 86 -3.85 24.55 -4.08
N GLN A 87 -3.05 23.49 -3.98
CA GLN A 87 -2.98 22.41 -4.96
C GLN A 87 -4.13 21.42 -4.75
N LEU A 88 -4.53 20.74 -5.82
CA LEU A 88 -5.53 19.68 -5.76
C LEU A 88 -5.08 18.57 -4.82
N ILE A 89 -5.96 18.16 -3.91
CA ILE A 89 -5.70 17.00 -3.02
C ILE A 89 -5.67 15.73 -3.86
N LYS A 90 -6.53 15.62 -4.87
CA LYS A 90 -6.45 14.54 -5.85
C LYS A 90 -5.11 14.60 -6.57
N GLY A 91 -4.33 13.55 -6.38
CA GLY A 91 -3.00 13.43 -6.93
C GLY A 91 -1.87 14.04 -6.09
N MET A 92 -2.17 14.54 -4.90
CA MET A 92 -1.18 15.09 -3.99
C MET A 92 -0.36 13.98 -3.32
N THR A 93 0.96 14.10 -3.34
CA THR A 93 1.85 13.27 -2.52
C THR A 93 1.77 13.72 -1.06
N ILE A 94 1.26 12.84 -0.20
CA ILE A 94 1.08 13.09 1.23
C ILE A 94 2.08 12.32 2.09
N ILE A 95 2.50 11.12 1.68
CA ILE A 95 3.54 10.32 2.37
C ILE A 95 4.89 10.58 1.69
N LYS A 96 5.92 10.88 2.49
CA LYS A 96 7.30 11.05 2.02
C LYS A 96 8.28 10.33 2.96
N ALA A 97 9.40 9.85 2.40
CA ALA A 97 10.58 9.38 3.12
C ALA A 97 10.39 8.21 4.11
N MET A 98 9.38 7.38 3.91
CA MET A 98 9.15 6.21 4.77
C MET A 98 10.13 5.09 4.39
N LYS A 99 10.89 4.56 5.36
CA LYS A 99 11.90 3.53 5.13
C LYS A 99 11.65 2.31 5.98
N LYS A 100 12.05 1.13 5.50
CA LYS A 100 11.95 -0.11 6.29
C LYS A 100 12.79 0.04 7.57
N ASP A 101 12.19 -0.29 8.70
CA ASP A 101 12.83 -0.27 10.01
C ASP A 101 12.30 -1.43 10.86
N GLY A 102 13.15 -2.44 11.09
CA GLY A 102 12.76 -3.70 11.73
C GLY A 102 11.55 -4.35 11.04
N GLU A 103 10.49 -4.60 11.81
CA GLU A 103 9.24 -5.18 11.29
C GLU A 103 8.36 -4.17 10.54
N GLY A 104 8.59 -2.87 10.71
CA GLY A 104 7.74 -1.80 10.19
C GLY A 104 8.46 -0.85 9.24
N TRP A 105 7.92 0.36 9.15
CA TRP A 105 8.53 1.49 8.46
C TRP A 105 8.51 2.73 9.35
N ASP A 106 9.57 3.54 9.30
CA ASP A 106 9.75 4.77 10.09
C ASP A 106 10.55 5.82 9.29
N GLY A 107 10.83 6.96 9.92
CA GLY A 107 11.69 8.03 9.41
C GLY A 107 10.99 9.03 8.49
N GLY A 108 9.83 8.66 7.96
CA GLY A 108 9.05 9.48 7.05
C GLY A 108 7.99 10.34 7.73
N ASN A 109 7.20 11.00 6.89
CA ASN A 109 6.14 11.87 7.33
C ASN A 109 4.90 11.80 6.44
N ILE A 110 3.77 12.22 6.99
CA ILE A 110 2.49 12.33 6.30
C ILE A 110 1.91 13.72 6.50
N LEU A 111 1.53 14.37 5.40
CA LEU A 111 0.70 15.57 5.41
C LEU A 111 -0.76 15.18 5.60
N ASP A 112 -1.44 15.83 6.55
CA ASP A 112 -2.90 15.83 6.65
C ASP A 112 -3.46 17.06 5.91
N PRO A 113 -4.13 16.88 4.75
CA PRO A 113 -4.67 18.00 3.99
C PRO A 113 -5.79 18.77 4.71
N GLU A 114 -6.43 18.18 5.72
CA GLU A 114 -7.54 18.80 6.44
C GLU A 114 -7.07 19.92 7.37
N ASN A 115 -5.86 19.80 7.92
CA ASN A 115 -5.29 20.80 8.82
C ASN A 115 -3.94 21.35 8.36
N GLY A 116 -3.42 20.87 7.23
CA GLY A 116 -2.17 21.32 6.62
C GLY A 116 -0.91 20.91 7.38
N LYS A 117 -1.01 20.08 8.42
CA LYS A 117 0.13 19.70 9.26
C LYS A 117 0.84 18.47 8.70
N VAL A 118 2.16 18.47 8.84
CA VAL A 118 3.02 17.33 8.52
C VAL A 118 3.42 16.63 9.82
N TYR A 119 3.08 15.35 9.91
CA TYR A 119 3.35 14.50 11.07
C TYR A 119 4.48 13.54 10.78
N LYS A 120 5.36 13.29 11.76
CA LYS A 120 6.25 12.13 11.69
C LYS A 120 5.41 10.87 11.79
N CYS A 121 5.74 9.84 11.01
CA CYS A 121 4.92 8.64 10.93
C CYS A 121 5.72 7.34 11.06
N LYS A 122 5.08 6.36 11.70
CA LYS A 122 5.46 4.94 11.64
C LYS A 122 4.34 4.15 10.98
N MET A 123 4.71 3.08 10.28
CA MET A 123 3.75 2.16 9.65
C MET A 123 4.05 0.72 10.03
N LYS A 124 3.02 -0.07 10.29
CA LYS A 124 3.12 -1.52 10.50
C LYS A 124 2.01 -2.23 9.74
N LEU A 125 2.38 -3.30 9.02
CA LEU A 125 1.40 -4.20 8.43
C LEU A 125 0.90 -5.15 9.50
N GLU A 126 -0.41 -5.38 9.46
CA GLU A 126 -1.11 -6.33 10.33
C GLU A 126 -2.07 -7.16 9.49
N ASP A 127 -2.64 -8.21 10.11
CA ASP A 127 -3.70 -9.02 9.51
C ASP A 127 -3.29 -9.61 8.14
N GLY A 128 -2.10 -10.21 8.09
CA GLY A 128 -1.55 -10.78 6.85
C GLY A 128 -1.31 -9.75 5.74
N GLY A 129 -1.12 -8.48 6.10
CA GLY A 129 -0.92 -7.38 5.16
C GLY A 129 -2.22 -6.71 4.71
N GLN A 130 -3.38 -7.11 5.23
CA GLN A 130 -4.68 -6.51 4.88
C GLN A 130 -4.95 -5.19 5.60
N LYS A 131 -4.23 -4.93 6.70
CA LYS A 131 -4.29 -3.69 7.47
C LYS A 131 -2.93 -3.02 7.51
N LEU A 132 -2.92 -1.69 7.38
CA LEU A 132 -1.76 -0.86 7.61
C LEU A 132 -2.08 0.09 8.77
N VAL A 133 -1.43 -0.14 9.91
CA VAL A 133 -1.53 0.76 11.06
C VAL A 133 -0.52 1.88 10.86
N VAL A 134 -1.03 3.10 10.75
CA VAL A 134 -0.24 4.32 10.52
C VAL A 134 -0.31 5.18 11.77
N ARG A 135 0.82 5.39 12.43
CA ARG A 135 0.91 6.21 13.65
C ARG A 135 1.57 7.55 13.35
N GLY A 136 0.81 8.63 13.47
CA GLY A 136 1.28 10.02 13.34
C GLY A 136 1.55 10.66 14.71
N TYR A 137 2.63 11.43 14.83
CA TYR A 137 3.01 12.09 16.08
C TYR A 137 3.80 13.40 15.85
N ILE A 138 3.83 14.25 16.87
CA ILE A 138 4.66 15.45 16.95
C ILE A 138 5.68 15.26 18.07
N GLY A 139 6.98 15.40 17.76
CA GLY A 139 8.04 15.16 18.74
C GLY A 139 8.29 13.66 18.96
N VAL A 140 7.72 13.09 20.04
CA VAL A 140 7.90 11.67 20.43
C VAL A 140 6.70 10.83 20.04
N SER A 141 6.93 9.58 19.60
CA SER A 141 5.87 8.69 19.11
C SER A 141 4.85 8.26 20.17
N LEU A 142 5.18 8.41 21.45
CA LEU A 142 4.24 8.14 22.55
C LEU A 142 3.06 9.12 22.56
N LEU A 143 3.28 10.36 22.11
CA LEU A 143 2.28 11.43 22.07
C LEU A 143 1.72 11.60 20.66
N GLY A 144 1.05 10.56 20.16
CA GLY A 144 0.51 10.50 18.81
C GLY A 144 -0.74 9.65 18.72
N ARG A 145 -1.27 9.55 17.50
CA ARG A 145 -2.49 8.79 17.19
C ARG A 145 -2.25 7.81 16.07
N SER A 146 -3.02 6.73 16.07
CA SER A 146 -2.95 5.70 15.06
C SER A 146 -4.23 5.67 14.25
N GLN A 147 -4.09 5.54 12.94
CA GLN A 147 -5.16 5.24 12.01
C GLN A 147 -4.93 3.86 11.41
N THR A 148 -6.01 3.15 11.13
CA THR A 148 -5.95 1.86 10.42
C THR A 148 -6.41 2.09 8.99
N TRP A 149 -5.55 1.75 8.03
CA TRP A 149 -5.88 1.78 6.62
C TRP A 149 -6.15 0.35 6.15
N MET A 150 -7.18 0.19 5.33
CA MET A 150 -7.59 -1.11 4.81
C MET A 150 -7.03 -1.28 3.40
N ARG A 151 -6.42 -2.42 3.12
CA ARG A 151 -5.92 -2.69 1.77
C ARG A 151 -7.10 -2.72 0.79
N SER A 152 -6.98 -1.97 -0.29
CA SER A 152 -7.92 -1.99 -1.42
C SER A 152 -7.30 -2.80 -2.54
N GLN A 153 -8.04 -3.76 -3.07
CA GLN A 153 -7.68 -4.50 -4.29
C GLN A 153 -8.07 -3.70 -5.53
#